data_AF-A0AAU9QSD4-F1
#
_entry.id   AF-A0AAU9QSD4-F1
#
_cell.length_a   1.000
_cell.length_b   1.000
_cell.length_c   1.000
_cell.angle_alpha   90.00
_cell.angle_beta   90.00
_cell.angle_gamma   90.00
#
_symmetry.space_group_name_H-M   'P 1'
#
loop_
_entity.id
_entity.type
_entity.pdbx_description
1 polymer ?
#
loop_
_entity_poly.entity_id
_entity_poly.type
_entity_poly.pdbx_seq_one_letter_code
_entity_poly.pdbx_strand_id
1 'polypeptide(L)'
;MEAFFALFRALLSSARDLLPIVLVITFFQLVVLQEPLPNLVSILFGLLLVILGLTFFIFGLELGLFPIGENMAQAFASKGSVFWLLIFAFCLGFGTTIAEPALTAVAEEASEVAAEGGMIANTEQSMEEYADGLRLTVALSVGVAIVLGVLRILKGWPIQYMIIGGYIGVVILTGFAPESIIGVAYDSGGVTTSTITVPLVTALGVGLASAIKGRNPMIDGFGLIAFASLLPMMFVMVYGMVVA
;
A
#
# COMPACT_ATOMS: atom_id res chain seq x y z
N MET A 1 30.80 -12.24 -9.19
CA MET A 1 31.23 -11.24 -8.18
C MET A 1 30.22 -10.11 -8.06
N GLU A 2 29.73 -9.55 -9.18
CA GLU A 2 28.72 -8.48 -9.14
C GLU A 2 27.38 -8.86 -8.50
N ALA A 3 26.85 -10.06 -8.79
CA ALA A 3 25.59 -10.52 -8.20
C ALA A 3 25.63 -10.64 -6.65
N PHE A 4 26.76 -11.08 -6.10
CA PHE A 4 26.95 -11.16 -4.64
C PHE A 4 26.99 -9.76 -4.02
N PHE A 5 27.63 -8.81 -4.69
CA PHE A 5 27.69 -7.42 -4.23
C PHE A 5 26.33 -6.73 -4.30
N ALA A 6 25.54 -7.02 -5.35
CA ALA A 6 24.16 -6.55 -5.48
C ALA A 6 23.28 -7.09 -4.35
N LEU A 7 23.35 -8.40 -4.07
CA LEU A 7 22.59 -9.02 -2.99
C LEU A 7 23.00 -8.46 -1.62
N PHE A 8 24.29 -8.27 -1.37
CA PHE A 8 24.78 -7.68 -0.13
C PHE A 8 24.30 -6.23 0.07
N ARG A 9 24.26 -5.43 -1.01
CA ARG A 9 23.69 -4.08 -0.98
C ARG A 9 22.18 -4.11 -0.69
N ALA A 10 21.44 -5.01 -1.32
CA ALA A 10 20.00 -5.17 -1.07
C ALA A 10 19.71 -5.55 0.39
N LEU A 11 20.56 -6.42 0.97
CA LEU A 11 20.48 -6.80 2.38
C LEU A 11 20.73 -5.61 3.31
N LEU A 12 21.74 -4.80 3.01
CA LEU A 12 22.04 -3.59 3.77
C LEU A 12 20.93 -2.53 3.65
N SER A 13 20.30 -2.41 2.47
CA SER A 13 19.13 -1.54 2.27
C SER A 13 17.97 -2.00 3.14
N SER A 14 17.61 -3.28 3.06
CA SER A 14 16.50 -3.85 3.85
C SER A 14 16.73 -3.68 5.36
N ALA A 15 17.96 -3.87 5.83
CA ALA A 15 18.32 -3.61 7.22
C ALA A 15 18.17 -2.13 7.60
N ARG A 16 18.54 -1.20 6.71
CA ARG A 16 18.37 0.24 6.89
C ARG A 16 16.89 0.63 6.91
N ASP A 17 16.06 0.01 6.10
CA ASP A 17 14.62 0.28 6.01
C ASP A 17 13.87 -0.18 7.28
N LEU A 18 14.32 -1.26 7.92
CA LEU A 18 13.77 -1.73 9.19
C LEU A 18 14.35 -1.02 10.42
N LEU A 19 15.52 -0.38 10.30
CA LEU A 19 16.19 0.27 11.42
C LEU A 19 15.30 1.27 12.18
N PRO A 20 14.50 2.15 11.54
CA PRO A 20 13.60 3.06 12.25
C PRO A 20 12.59 2.32 13.14
N ILE A 21 12.02 1.21 12.66
CA ILE A 21 11.06 0.40 13.42
C ILE A 21 11.74 -0.19 14.65
N VAL A 22 12.92 -0.80 14.47
CA VAL A 22 13.72 -1.36 15.57
C VAL A 22 14.07 -0.27 16.60
N LEU A 23 14.44 0.92 16.14
CA LEU A 23 14.76 2.05 17.02
C LEU A 23 13.54 2.52 17.81
N VAL A 24 12.39 2.68 17.16
CA VAL A 24 11.14 3.12 17.82
C VAL A 24 10.71 2.08 18.86
N ILE A 25 10.66 0.80 18.51
CA ILE A 25 10.28 -0.27 19.44
C ILE A 25 11.25 -0.32 20.62
N THR A 26 12.56 -0.30 20.37
CA THR A 26 13.58 -0.35 21.44
C THR A 26 13.49 0.87 22.35
N PHE A 27 13.25 2.06 21.79
CA PHE A 27 13.06 3.29 22.55
C PHE A 27 11.84 3.21 23.45
N PHE A 28 10.67 2.82 22.91
CA PHE A 28 9.46 2.68 23.71
C PHE A 28 9.61 1.62 24.80
N GLN A 29 10.20 0.47 24.48
CA GLN A 29 10.37 -0.61 25.45
C GLN A 29 11.30 -0.20 26.60
N LEU A 30 12.48 0.34 26.29
CA LEU A 30 13.50 0.61 27.32
C LEU A 30 13.29 1.94 28.05
N VAL A 31 12.80 2.98 27.35
CA VAL A 31 12.70 4.34 27.90
C VAL A 31 11.31 4.63 28.44
N VAL A 32 10.26 4.26 27.69
CA VAL A 32 8.87 4.61 28.04
C VAL A 32 8.26 3.56 28.97
N LEU A 33 8.29 2.29 28.57
CA LEU A 33 7.73 1.17 29.34
C LEU A 33 8.67 0.70 30.45
N GLN A 34 9.98 0.96 30.31
CA GLN A 34 11.03 0.58 31.28
C GLN A 34 11.09 -0.93 31.55
N GLU A 35 10.75 -1.74 30.54
CA GLU A 35 10.83 -3.19 30.62
C GLU A 35 11.95 -3.73 29.72
N PRO A 36 12.62 -4.82 30.10
CA PRO A 36 13.54 -5.50 29.19
C PRO A 36 12.76 -6.12 28.01
N LEU A 37 13.40 -6.23 26.85
CA LEU A 37 12.79 -6.92 25.70
C LEU A 37 12.60 -8.41 26.02
N PRO A 38 11.35 -8.92 26.04
CA PRO A 38 11.11 -10.34 26.27
C PRO A 38 11.63 -11.15 25.08
N ASN A 39 12.21 -12.33 25.34
CA ASN A 39 12.64 -13.26 24.30
C ASN A 39 13.57 -12.65 23.22
N LEU A 40 14.58 -11.87 23.64
CA LEU A 40 15.53 -11.17 22.77
C LEU A 40 16.09 -12.06 21.64
N VAL A 41 16.41 -13.32 21.92
CA VAL A 41 16.95 -14.27 20.93
C VAL A 41 15.93 -14.56 19.82
N SER A 42 14.66 -14.78 20.19
CA SER A 42 13.58 -15.02 19.22
C SER A 42 13.33 -13.78 18.37
N ILE A 43 13.35 -12.58 18.97
CA ILE A 43 13.20 -11.31 18.26
C ILE A 43 14.34 -11.11 17.26
N LEU A 44 15.59 -11.33 17.67
CA LEU A 44 16.75 -11.19 16.79
C LEU A 44 16.71 -12.19 15.63
N PHE A 45 16.31 -13.43 15.90
CA PHE A 45 16.15 -14.44 14.85
C PHE A 45 15.01 -14.09 13.88
N GLY A 46 13.87 -13.65 14.41
CA GLY A 46 12.75 -13.16 13.60
C GLY A 46 13.15 -11.96 12.73
N LEU A 47 13.85 -10.98 13.29
CA LEU A 47 14.36 -9.82 12.57
C LEU A 47 15.31 -10.25 11.43
N LEU A 48 16.18 -11.22 11.67
CA LEU A 48 17.07 -11.75 10.64
C LEU A 48 16.28 -12.42 9.50
N LEU A 49 15.26 -13.22 9.83
CA LEU A 49 14.36 -13.82 8.83
C LEU A 49 13.60 -12.75 8.03
N VAL A 50 13.10 -11.70 8.68
CA VAL A 50 12.41 -10.58 8.01
C VAL A 50 13.37 -9.85 7.07
N ILE A 51 14.60 -9.54 7.49
CA ILE A 51 15.60 -8.89 6.63
C ILE A 51 15.87 -9.75 5.39
N LEU A 52 16.10 -11.06 5.56
CA LEU A 52 16.36 -11.97 4.45
C LEU A 52 15.16 -12.09 3.52
N GLY A 53 13.96 -12.27 4.08
CA GLY A 53 12.71 -12.37 3.33
C GLY A 53 12.44 -11.11 2.51
N LEU A 54 12.52 -9.94 3.14
CA LEU A 54 12.32 -8.64 2.48
C LEU A 54 13.38 -8.39 1.40
N THR A 55 14.63 -8.76 1.65
CA THR A 55 15.72 -8.66 0.65
C THR A 55 15.40 -9.49 -0.60
N PHE A 56 15.11 -10.79 -0.43
CA PHE A 56 14.83 -11.65 -1.58
C PHE A 56 13.56 -11.24 -2.31
N PHE A 57 12.57 -10.77 -1.56
CA PHE A 57 11.31 -10.30 -2.09
C PHE A 57 11.49 -9.06 -2.98
N ILE A 58 12.07 -7.98 -2.44
CA ILE A 58 12.32 -6.74 -3.21
C ILE A 58 13.24 -7.01 -4.40
N PHE A 59 14.31 -7.78 -4.20
CA PHE A 59 15.24 -8.11 -5.28
C PHE A 59 14.55 -8.92 -6.40
N GLY A 60 13.64 -9.83 -6.05
CA GLY A 60 12.81 -10.55 -7.02
C GLY A 60 11.85 -9.64 -7.79
N LEU A 61 11.25 -8.65 -7.11
CA LEU A 61 10.40 -7.65 -7.75
C LEU A 61 11.17 -6.77 -8.74
N GLU A 62 12.35 -6.28 -8.36
CA GLU A 62 13.21 -5.43 -9.19
C GLU A 62 13.68 -6.13 -10.47
N LEU A 63 14.02 -7.42 -10.39
CA LEU A 63 14.46 -8.19 -11.56
C LEU A 63 13.30 -8.63 -12.45
N GLY A 64 12.13 -8.90 -11.87
CA GLY A 64 11.00 -9.50 -12.56
C GLY A 64 9.87 -8.51 -12.85
N LEU A 65 9.16 -8.09 -11.81
CA LEU A 65 7.87 -7.40 -11.94
C LEU A 65 8.01 -5.93 -12.36
N PHE A 66 9.01 -5.19 -11.85
CA PHE A 66 9.16 -3.77 -12.20
C PHE A 66 9.49 -3.54 -13.68
N PRO A 67 10.47 -4.26 -14.29
CA PRO A 67 10.77 -4.08 -15.70
C PRO A 67 9.59 -4.43 -16.60
N ILE A 68 8.79 -5.44 -16.22
CA ILE A 68 7.56 -5.80 -16.95
C ILE A 68 6.55 -4.65 -16.88
N GLY A 69 6.31 -4.10 -15.68
CA GLY A 69 5.42 -2.96 -15.48
C GLY A 69 5.82 -1.72 -16.29
N GLU A 70 7.11 -1.35 -16.26
CA GLU A 70 7.66 -0.21 -16.99
C GLU A 70 7.54 -0.37 -18.51
N ASN A 71 7.96 -1.53 -19.03
CA ASN A 71 7.89 -1.81 -20.46
C ASN A 71 6.45 -1.84 -20.98
N MET A 72 5.51 -2.42 -20.20
CA MET A 72 4.09 -2.41 -20.55
C MET A 72 3.52 -0.99 -20.53
N ALA A 73 3.83 -0.18 -19.52
CA ALA A 73 3.41 1.20 -19.44
C ALA A 73 3.91 2.03 -20.65
N GLN A 74 5.18 1.89 -21.02
CA GLN A 74 5.75 2.54 -22.21
C GLN A 74 5.10 2.06 -23.52
N ALA A 75 4.85 0.75 -23.64
CA ALA A 75 4.18 0.18 -24.81
C ALA A 75 2.74 0.68 -24.95
N PHE A 76 2.00 0.83 -23.85
CA PHE A 76 0.65 1.40 -23.86
C PHE A 76 0.64 2.89 -24.15
N ALA A 77 1.60 3.64 -23.59
CA ALA A 77 1.76 5.07 -23.88
C ALA A 77 2.08 5.32 -25.36
N SER A 78 2.86 4.45 -26.00
CA SER A 78 3.24 4.56 -27.42
C SER A 78 2.19 4.04 -28.41
N LYS A 79 1.46 2.96 -28.08
CA LYS A 79 0.37 2.42 -28.92
C LYS A 79 -0.94 3.23 -28.85
N GLY A 80 -1.12 4.07 -27.84
CA GLY A 80 -2.21 5.05 -27.77
C GLY A 80 -3.60 4.54 -27.36
N SER A 81 -3.75 3.26 -26.96
CA SER A 81 -5.05 2.78 -26.47
C SER A 81 -5.25 3.09 -24.99
N VAL A 82 -5.93 4.20 -24.71
CA VAL A 82 -6.29 4.61 -23.34
C VAL A 82 -7.11 3.53 -22.64
N PHE A 83 -8.02 2.86 -23.34
CA PHE A 83 -8.86 1.80 -22.76
C PHE A 83 -8.05 0.67 -22.13
N TRP A 84 -7.08 0.11 -22.87
CA TRP A 84 -6.22 -0.97 -22.37
C TRP A 84 -5.27 -0.51 -21.28
N LEU A 85 -4.79 0.73 -21.34
CA LEU A 85 -3.97 1.32 -20.29
C LEU A 85 -4.76 1.41 -18.97
N LEU A 86 -6.03 1.82 -19.01
CA LEU A 86 -6.86 1.92 -17.81
C LEU A 86 -7.19 0.54 -17.21
N ILE A 87 -7.50 -0.46 -18.05
CA ILE A 87 -7.70 -1.84 -17.57
C ILE A 87 -6.41 -2.37 -16.92
N PHE A 88 -5.27 -2.18 -17.57
CA PHE A 88 -3.99 -2.59 -17.01
C PHE A 88 -3.69 -1.91 -15.68
N ALA A 89 -3.89 -0.59 -15.61
CA ALA A 89 -3.70 0.20 -14.39
C ALA A 89 -4.61 -0.29 -13.25
N PHE A 90 -5.88 -0.58 -13.54
CA PHE A 90 -6.81 -1.16 -12.57
C PHE A 90 -6.34 -2.52 -12.06
N CYS A 91 -6.05 -3.45 -12.98
CA CYS A 91 -5.62 -4.80 -12.61
C CYS A 91 -4.30 -4.80 -11.85
N LEU A 92 -3.37 -3.91 -12.20
CA LEU A 92 -2.10 -3.74 -11.49
C LEU A 92 -2.36 -3.22 -10.08
N GLY A 93 -3.12 -2.15 -9.90
CA GLY A 93 -3.45 -1.62 -8.57
C GLY A 93 -4.17 -2.64 -7.70
N PHE A 94 -5.23 -3.26 -8.24
CA PHE A 94 -6.00 -4.30 -7.56
C PHE A 94 -5.15 -5.51 -7.19
N GLY A 95 -4.43 -6.09 -8.16
CA GLY A 95 -3.66 -7.31 -7.96
C GLY A 95 -2.48 -7.13 -7.00
N THR A 96 -1.78 -6.00 -7.08
CA THR A 96 -0.66 -5.70 -6.16
C THR A 96 -1.15 -5.50 -4.73
N THR A 97 -2.33 -4.89 -4.56
CA THR A 97 -2.92 -4.68 -3.24
C THR A 97 -3.42 -5.98 -2.61
N ILE A 98 -4.04 -6.88 -3.37
CA ILE A 98 -4.42 -8.21 -2.86
C ILE A 98 -3.18 -9.02 -2.45
N ALA A 99 -2.10 -8.89 -3.21
CA ALA A 99 -0.85 -9.59 -2.93
C ALA A 99 -0.11 -9.05 -1.70
N GLU A 100 -0.54 -7.92 -1.13
CA GLU A 100 0.15 -7.24 -0.05
C GLU A 100 0.00 -7.96 1.30
N PRO A 101 1.09 -8.48 1.90
CA PRO A 101 1.02 -9.17 3.19
C PRO A 101 0.62 -8.24 4.33
N ALA A 102 1.04 -6.97 4.28
CA ALA A 102 0.68 -5.98 5.29
C ALA A 102 -0.83 -5.73 5.33
N LEU A 103 -1.52 -5.79 4.19
CA LEU A 103 -2.97 -5.66 4.13
C LEU A 103 -3.68 -6.85 4.77
N THR A 104 -3.16 -8.06 4.55
CA THR A 104 -3.70 -9.26 5.19
C THR A 104 -3.59 -9.15 6.71
N ALA A 105 -2.44 -8.76 7.25
CA ALA A 105 -2.25 -8.60 8.69
C ALA A 105 -3.16 -7.50 9.30
N VAL A 106 -3.29 -6.35 8.64
CA VAL A 106 -4.19 -5.27 9.10
C VAL A 106 -5.66 -5.71 9.03
N ALA A 107 -6.04 -6.51 8.04
CA ALA A 107 -7.40 -7.01 7.93
C ALA A 107 -7.75 -8.06 8.98
N GLU A 108 -6.81 -8.93 9.32
CA GLU A 108 -6.93 -9.87 10.44
C GLU A 108 -7.12 -9.11 11.76
N GLU A 109 -6.23 -8.16 12.07
CA GLU A 109 -6.33 -7.33 13.28
C GLU A 109 -7.64 -6.52 13.32
N ALA A 110 -8.05 -5.95 12.19
CA ALA A 110 -9.31 -5.23 12.09
C ALA A 110 -10.53 -6.12 12.37
N SER A 111 -10.49 -7.39 11.97
CA SER A 111 -11.56 -8.34 12.23
C SER A 111 -11.66 -8.69 13.72
N GLU A 112 -10.52 -8.84 14.41
CA GLU A 112 -10.48 -9.09 15.85
C GLU A 112 -11.05 -7.90 16.63
N VAL A 113 -10.61 -6.68 16.30
CA VAL A 113 -11.11 -5.44 16.90
C VAL A 113 -12.62 -5.26 16.63
N ALA A 114 -13.09 -5.59 15.42
CA ALA A 114 -14.52 -5.51 15.09
C ALA A 114 -15.36 -6.54 15.86
N ALA A 115 -14.83 -7.74 16.11
CA ALA A 115 -15.50 -8.78 16.90
C ALA A 115 -15.55 -8.42 18.39
N GLU A 116 -14.45 -7.93 18.96
CA GLU A 116 -14.39 -7.44 20.35
C GLU A 116 -15.31 -6.23 20.57
N GLY A 117 -15.36 -5.33 19.58
CA GLY A 117 -16.26 -4.17 19.57
C GLY A 117 -17.74 -4.50 19.34
N GLY A 118 -18.08 -5.78 19.12
CA GLY A 118 -19.45 -6.25 18.90
C GLY A 118 -20.08 -5.83 17.55
N MET A 119 -19.27 -5.37 16.59
CA MET A 119 -19.75 -5.03 15.24
C MET A 119 -20.00 -6.28 14.40
N ILE A 120 -19.22 -7.34 14.63
CA ILE A 120 -19.39 -8.64 13.97
C ILE A 120 -19.50 -9.75 15.02
N ALA A 121 -20.02 -10.91 14.63
CA ALA A 121 -20.05 -12.07 15.52
C ALA A 121 -18.62 -12.54 15.83
N ASN A 122 -18.36 -12.89 17.09
CA ASN A 122 -17.08 -13.45 17.53
C ASN A 122 -17.00 -14.95 17.16
N THR A 123 -17.02 -15.22 15.86
CA THR A 123 -16.85 -16.53 15.24
C THR A 123 -15.76 -16.42 14.19
N GLU A 124 -14.91 -17.45 14.08
CA GLU A 124 -13.82 -17.48 13.10
C GLU A 124 -14.31 -17.19 11.68
N GLN A 125 -15.46 -17.76 11.29
CA GLN A 125 -16.04 -17.53 9.98
C GLN A 125 -16.41 -16.05 9.73
N SER A 126 -16.97 -15.35 10.72
CA SER A 126 -17.35 -13.94 10.55
C SER A 126 -16.13 -13.02 10.50
N MET A 127 -15.06 -13.35 11.23
CA MET A 127 -13.79 -12.62 11.17
C MET A 127 -13.10 -12.81 9.82
N GLU A 128 -13.05 -14.03 9.28
CA GLU A 128 -12.51 -14.30 7.94
C GLU A 128 -13.29 -13.57 6.84
N GLU A 129 -14.63 -13.64 6.86
CA GLU A 129 -15.48 -12.93 5.89
C GLU A 129 -15.28 -11.40 5.95
N TYR A 130 -15.09 -10.85 7.15
CA TYR A 130 -14.79 -9.43 7.34
C TYR A 130 -13.41 -9.06 6.79
N ALA A 131 -12.38 -9.83 7.15
CA ALA A 131 -11.01 -9.59 6.70
C ALA A 131 -10.92 -9.65 5.18
N ASP A 132 -11.52 -10.66 4.55
CA ASP A 132 -11.53 -10.78 3.08
C ASP A 132 -12.35 -9.67 2.41
N GLY A 133 -13.49 -9.28 2.99
CA GLY A 133 -14.29 -8.15 2.52
C GLY A 133 -13.51 -6.83 2.57
N LEU A 134 -12.77 -6.60 3.65
CA LEU A 134 -11.89 -5.44 3.80
C LEU A 134 -10.76 -5.45 2.77
N ARG A 135 -10.08 -6.59 2.60
CA ARG A 135 -8.99 -6.76 1.62
C ARG A 135 -9.46 -6.48 0.20
N LEU A 136 -10.61 -7.04 -0.19
CA LEU A 136 -11.22 -6.79 -1.51
C LEU A 136 -11.63 -5.33 -1.68
N THR A 137 -12.17 -4.71 -0.65
CA THR A 137 -12.54 -3.29 -0.64
C THR A 137 -11.33 -2.39 -0.87
N VAL A 138 -10.24 -2.63 -0.13
CA VAL A 138 -9.00 -1.87 -0.27
C VAL A 138 -8.40 -2.11 -1.65
N ALA A 139 -8.33 -3.35 -2.13
CA ALA A 139 -7.83 -3.65 -3.48
C ALA A 139 -8.65 -2.98 -4.59
N LEU A 140 -9.98 -3.00 -4.49
CA LEU A 140 -10.86 -2.31 -5.42
C LEU A 140 -10.60 -0.80 -5.41
N SER A 141 -10.47 -0.22 -4.21
CA SER A 141 -10.20 1.22 -4.04
C SER A 141 -8.87 1.62 -4.67
N VAL A 142 -7.81 0.83 -4.51
CA VAL A 142 -6.49 1.10 -5.11
C VAL A 142 -6.58 0.96 -6.62
N GLY A 143 -7.21 -0.10 -7.14
CA GLY A 143 -7.44 -0.24 -8.59
C GLY A 143 -8.11 1.00 -9.19
N VAL A 144 -9.17 1.50 -8.56
CA VAL A 144 -9.85 2.74 -8.98
C VAL A 144 -8.94 3.96 -8.82
N ALA A 145 -8.18 4.06 -7.74
CA ALA A 145 -7.25 5.15 -7.49
C ALA A 145 -6.17 5.26 -8.57
N ILE A 146 -5.60 4.13 -9.00
CA ILE A 146 -4.59 4.09 -10.06
C ILE A 146 -5.21 4.49 -11.40
N VAL A 147 -6.43 4.04 -11.71
CA VAL A 147 -7.17 4.47 -12.91
C VAL A 147 -7.37 5.99 -12.91
N LEU A 148 -7.82 6.57 -11.79
CA LEU A 148 -7.99 8.01 -11.63
C LEU A 148 -6.65 8.75 -11.77
N GLY A 149 -5.58 8.22 -11.18
CA GLY A 149 -4.23 8.76 -11.30
C GLY A 149 -3.72 8.77 -12.74
N VAL A 150 -3.90 7.68 -13.49
CA VAL A 150 -3.56 7.59 -14.90
C VAL A 150 -4.37 8.58 -15.74
N LEU A 151 -5.70 8.64 -15.54
CA LEU A 151 -6.56 9.63 -16.21
C LEU A 151 -6.10 11.07 -15.93
N ARG A 152 -5.68 11.35 -14.69
CA ARG A 152 -5.14 12.64 -14.28
C ARG A 152 -3.85 12.99 -15.02
N ILE A 153 -2.92 12.04 -15.21
CA ILE A 153 -1.69 12.27 -15.98
C ILE A 153 -2.02 12.54 -17.45
N LEU A 154 -2.94 11.76 -18.04
CA LEU A 154 -3.35 11.94 -19.43
C LEU A 154 -3.99 13.32 -19.67
N LYS A 155 -4.93 13.72 -18.80
CA LYS A 155 -5.63 15.01 -18.91
C LYS A 155 -4.85 16.21 -18.38
N GLY A 156 -3.78 15.98 -17.62
CA GLY A 156 -2.98 17.03 -17.00
C GLY A 156 -3.69 17.76 -15.89
N TRP A 157 -4.55 17.08 -15.14
CA TRP A 157 -5.25 17.71 -14.03
C TRP A 157 -4.29 18.02 -12.88
N PRO A 158 -4.44 19.18 -12.23
CA PRO A 158 -3.65 19.53 -11.04
C PRO A 158 -3.96 18.59 -9.88
N ILE A 159 -2.93 17.95 -9.31
CA ILE A 159 -3.07 16.98 -8.22
C ILE A 159 -3.63 17.63 -6.94
N GLN A 160 -3.22 18.86 -6.65
CA GLN A 160 -3.56 19.55 -5.41
C GLN A 160 -5.08 19.65 -5.18
N TYR A 161 -5.88 19.95 -6.21
CA TYR A 161 -7.33 20.05 -6.05
C TYR A 161 -7.98 18.70 -5.80
N MET A 162 -7.46 17.63 -6.40
CA MET A 162 -7.98 16.29 -6.20
C MET A 162 -7.65 15.77 -4.80
N ILE A 163 -6.44 16.04 -4.29
CA ILE A 163 -6.02 15.67 -2.93
C ILE A 163 -6.80 16.48 -1.89
N ILE A 164 -6.94 17.80 -2.07
CA ILE A 164 -7.74 18.64 -1.17
C ILE A 164 -9.19 18.14 -1.12
N GLY A 165 -9.81 17.93 -2.29
CA GLY A 165 -11.18 17.41 -2.36
C GLY A 165 -11.33 16.03 -1.73
N GLY A 166 -10.36 15.15 -1.96
CA GLY A 166 -10.32 13.81 -1.37
C GLY A 166 -10.23 13.85 0.15
N TYR A 167 -9.34 14.67 0.73
CA TYR A 167 -9.22 14.81 2.18
C TYR A 167 -10.43 15.49 2.82
N ILE A 168 -11.07 16.46 2.14
CA ILE A 168 -12.36 16.98 2.59
C ILE A 168 -13.38 15.83 2.66
N GLY A 169 -13.42 14.96 1.65
CA GLY A 169 -14.24 13.75 1.64
C GLY A 169 -13.93 12.81 2.81
N VAL A 170 -12.64 12.54 3.07
CA VAL A 170 -12.19 11.73 4.22
C VAL A 170 -12.67 12.33 5.54
N VAL A 171 -12.50 13.63 5.76
CA VAL A 171 -12.94 14.31 6.99
C VAL A 171 -14.46 14.24 7.16
N ILE A 172 -15.22 14.46 6.08
CA ILE A 172 -16.68 14.34 6.12
C ILE A 172 -17.08 12.91 6.48
N LEU A 173 -16.53 11.91 5.80
CA LEU A 173 -16.83 10.49 6.05
C LEU A 173 -16.43 10.05 7.46
N THR A 174 -15.31 10.57 7.99
CA THR A 174 -14.87 10.29 9.36
C THR A 174 -15.95 10.69 10.38
N GLY A 175 -16.69 11.78 10.13
CA GLY A 175 -17.79 12.22 11.00
C GLY A 175 -19.02 11.29 11.02
N PHE A 176 -19.14 10.38 10.04
CA PHE A 176 -20.23 9.40 9.95
C PHE A 176 -19.78 7.97 10.22
N ALA A 177 -18.47 7.70 10.25
CA ALA A 177 -17.94 6.35 10.33
C ALA A 177 -17.97 5.82 11.78
N PRO A 178 -18.23 4.51 11.99
CA PRO A 178 -18.09 3.89 13.31
C PRO A 178 -16.68 4.07 13.89
N GLU A 179 -16.55 4.34 15.19
CA GLU A 179 -15.24 4.61 15.82
C GLU A 179 -14.23 3.45 15.65
N SER A 180 -14.72 2.22 15.61
CA SER A 180 -13.92 1.00 15.40
C SER A 180 -13.27 0.91 14.02
N ILE A 181 -13.91 1.43 12.96
CA ILE A 181 -13.36 1.36 11.59
C ILE A 181 -12.43 2.53 11.27
N ILE A 182 -12.55 3.67 11.98
CA ILE A 182 -11.78 4.87 11.65
C ILE A 182 -10.28 4.57 11.69
N GLY A 183 -9.76 3.97 12.77
CA GLY A 183 -8.34 3.62 12.87
C GLY A 183 -7.88 2.73 11.73
N VAL A 184 -8.64 1.66 11.46
CA VAL A 184 -8.39 0.71 10.37
C VAL A 184 -8.39 1.41 9.01
N ALA A 185 -9.29 2.36 8.78
CA ALA A 185 -9.37 3.09 7.51
C ALA A 185 -8.13 3.94 7.24
N TYR A 186 -7.63 4.65 8.25
CA TYR A 186 -6.42 5.47 8.13
C TYR A 186 -5.16 4.60 7.97
N ASP A 187 -5.08 3.48 8.70
CA ASP A 187 -3.97 2.52 8.56
C ASP A 187 -4.00 1.80 7.21
N SER A 188 -5.18 1.43 6.71
CA SER A 188 -5.36 0.84 5.38
C SER A 188 -4.84 1.75 4.27
N GLY A 189 -5.01 3.07 4.41
CA GLY A 189 -4.39 4.03 3.50
C GLY A 189 -2.85 3.95 3.53
N GLY A 190 -2.27 3.80 4.71
CA GLY A 190 -0.82 3.61 4.92
C GLY A 190 -0.30 2.29 4.34
N VAL A 191 -1.06 1.21 4.47
CA VAL A 191 -0.71 -0.12 3.93
C VAL A 191 -0.46 -0.08 2.43
N THR A 192 -1.19 0.74 1.67
CA THR A 192 -0.98 0.86 0.21
C THR A 192 0.36 1.49 -0.18
N THR A 193 1.09 2.06 0.78
CA THR A 193 2.46 2.58 0.59
C THR A 193 3.56 1.52 0.77
N SER A 194 3.15 0.26 0.82
CA SER A 194 3.99 -0.91 1.07
C SER A 194 4.98 -1.26 -0.06
N THR A 195 5.78 -2.29 0.25
CA THR A 195 6.88 -2.82 -0.55
C THR A 195 6.48 -3.33 -1.94
N ILE A 196 5.24 -3.79 -2.14
CA ILE A 196 4.76 -4.29 -3.45
C ILE A 196 4.17 -3.16 -4.28
N THR A 197 3.21 -2.45 -3.71
CA THR A 197 2.31 -1.56 -4.45
C THR A 197 3.05 -0.30 -4.91
N VAL A 198 3.85 0.34 -4.05
CA VAL A 198 4.50 1.63 -4.37
C VAL A 198 5.46 1.53 -5.54
N PRO A 199 6.43 0.60 -5.59
CA PRO A 199 7.36 0.56 -6.70
C PRO A 199 6.68 0.30 -8.04
N LEU A 200 5.66 -0.56 -8.08
CA LEU A 200 4.91 -0.88 -9.30
C LEU A 200 4.04 0.29 -9.77
N VAL A 201 3.36 0.95 -8.84
CA VAL A 201 2.56 2.16 -9.13
C VAL A 201 3.45 3.31 -9.56
N THR A 202 4.63 3.46 -8.93
CA THR A 202 5.62 4.48 -9.28
C THR A 202 6.21 4.22 -10.66
N ALA A 203 6.58 2.97 -10.96
CA ALA A 203 7.05 2.56 -12.28
C ALA A 203 6.03 2.88 -13.38
N LEU A 204 4.75 2.56 -13.17
CA LEU A 204 3.66 2.92 -14.07
C LEU A 204 3.53 4.44 -14.23
N GLY A 205 3.52 5.17 -13.11
CA GLY A 205 3.34 6.63 -13.11
C GLY A 205 4.49 7.40 -13.75
N VAL A 206 5.72 7.10 -13.34
CA VAL A 206 6.95 7.68 -13.88
C VAL A 206 7.12 7.29 -15.35
N GLY A 207 6.87 6.03 -15.71
CA GLY A 207 6.92 5.56 -17.09
C GLY A 207 5.94 6.29 -18.00
N LEU A 208 4.69 6.45 -17.55
CA LEU A 208 3.66 7.17 -18.29
C LEU A 208 3.97 8.67 -18.39
N ALA A 209 4.37 9.31 -17.29
CA ALA A 209 4.73 10.72 -17.27
C ALA A 209 5.97 11.02 -18.12
N SER A 210 6.93 10.09 -18.21
CA SER A 210 8.13 10.25 -19.05
C SER A 210 7.81 10.09 -20.55
N ALA A 211 6.81 9.28 -20.88
CA ALA A 211 6.39 9.06 -22.27
C ALA A 211 5.54 10.23 -22.85
N ILE A 212 4.92 11.05 -21.99
CA ILE A 212 4.03 12.14 -22.40
C ILE A 212 4.75 13.49 -22.32
N LYS A 213 4.87 14.18 -23.46
CA LYS A 213 5.48 15.52 -23.51
C LYS A 213 4.73 16.52 -22.61
N GLY A 214 5.48 17.28 -21.82
CA GLY A 214 4.94 18.30 -20.93
C GLY A 214 4.47 17.78 -19.57
N ARG A 215 4.71 16.50 -19.25
CA ARG A 215 4.51 15.95 -17.91
C ARG A 215 5.81 15.91 -17.12
N ASN A 216 5.69 16.04 -15.81
CA ASN A 216 6.83 15.99 -14.90
C ASN A 216 6.77 14.67 -14.12
N PRO A 217 7.70 13.72 -14.34
CA PRO A 217 7.68 12.43 -13.64
C PRO A 217 7.64 12.53 -12.11
N MET A 218 8.21 13.59 -11.53
CA MET A 218 8.22 13.78 -10.08
C MET A 218 6.86 14.21 -9.53
N ILE A 219 6.11 15.06 -10.24
CA ILE A 219 4.80 15.55 -9.78
C ILE A 219 3.66 14.64 -10.29
N ASP A 220 3.80 14.18 -11.52
CA ASP A 220 2.80 13.38 -12.21
C ASP A 220 2.90 11.91 -11.87
N GLY A 221 4.12 11.36 -11.83
CA GLY A 221 4.37 9.96 -11.52
C GLY A 221 4.17 9.62 -10.04
N PHE A 222 4.89 10.29 -9.13
CA PHE A 222 4.72 10.04 -7.68
C PHE A 222 3.32 10.42 -7.16
N GLY A 223 2.62 11.31 -7.85
CA GLY A 223 1.27 11.71 -7.50
C GLY A 223 0.25 10.56 -7.50
N LEU A 224 0.52 9.45 -8.20
CA LEU A 224 -0.30 8.24 -8.15
C LEU A 224 -0.33 7.59 -6.77
N ILE A 225 0.79 7.64 -6.03
CA ILE A 225 0.88 7.07 -4.68
C ILE A 225 -0.11 7.77 -3.75
N ALA A 226 -0.23 9.09 -3.88
CA ALA A 226 -1.17 9.87 -3.06
C ALA A 226 -2.63 9.45 -3.28
N PHE A 227 -3.02 9.09 -4.51
CA PHE A 227 -4.34 8.53 -4.77
C PHE A 227 -4.50 7.14 -4.19
N ALA A 228 -3.49 6.29 -4.36
CA ALA A 228 -3.47 4.92 -3.86
C ALA A 228 -3.68 4.87 -2.35
N SER A 229 -3.20 5.87 -1.59
CA SER A 229 -3.41 5.97 -0.13
C SER A 229 -4.70 6.68 0.27
N LEU A 230 -5.17 7.64 -0.50
CA LEU A 230 -6.33 8.47 -0.14
C LEU A 230 -7.68 7.74 -0.35
N LEU A 231 -7.85 7.03 -1.47
CA LEU A 231 -9.11 6.34 -1.78
C LEU A 231 -9.45 5.19 -0.81
N PRO A 232 -8.50 4.34 -0.39
CA PRO A 232 -8.77 3.27 0.58
C PRO A 232 -9.39 3.78 1.86
N MET A 233 -8.95 4.92 2.39
CA MET A 233 -9.52 5.50 3.60
C MET A 233 -11.04 5.69 3.46
N MET A 234 -11.47 6.26 2.33
CA MET A 234 -12.89 6.48 2.05
C MET A 234 -13.65 5.17 1.85
N PHE A 235 -13.08 4.22 1.10
CA PHE A 235 -13.72 2.94 0.81
C PHE A 235 -13.87 2.08 2.06
N VAL A 236 -12.86 2.05 2.92
CA VAL A 236 -12.89 1.32 4.20
C VAL A 236 -13.87 1.95 5.18
N MET A 237 -13.95 3.27 5.26
CA MET A 237 -14.99 3.94 6.06
C MET A 237 -16.40 3.58 5.56
N VAL A 238 -16.62 3.61 4.24
CA VAL A 238 -17.92 3.21 3.65
C VAL A 238 -18.21 1.73 3.91
N TYR A 239 -17.22 0.86 3.79
CA TYR A 239 -17.35 -0.56 4.12
C TYR A 239 -17.77 -0.76 5.58
N GLY A 240 -17.11 -0.07 6.51
CA GLY A 240 -17.50 -0.10 7.92
C GLY A 240 -18.92 0.39 8.18
N MET A 241 -19.38 1.42 7.47
CA MET A 241 -20.77 1.90 7.58
C MET A 241 -21.81 0.93 7.02
N VAL A 242 -21.44 0.07 6.06
CA VAL A 242 -22.35 -0.91 5.44
C VAL A 242 -22.41 -2.20 6.24
N VAL A 243 -21.32 -2.55 6.93
CA VAL A 243 -21.20 -3.79 7.70
C VAL A 243 -21.60 -3.62 9.16
N ALA A 244 -21.44 -2.42 9.74
CA ALA A 244 -21.90 -2.07 11.09
C ALA A 244 -23.43 -1.85 11.15
#